data_AF-A0A7S1QL30-F1
#
_entry.id   AF-A0A7S1QL30-F1
#
_cell.length_a   1.000
_cell.length_b   1.000
_cell.length_c   1.000
_cell.angle_alpha   90.00
_cell.angle_beta   90.00
_cell.angle_gamma   90.00
#
_symmetry.space_group_name_H-M   'P 1'
#
loop_
_entity.id
_entity.type
_entity.pdbx_description
1 polymer ?
#
loop_
_entity_poly.entity_id
_entity_poly.type
_entity_poly.pdbx_seq_one_letter_code
_entity_poly.pdbx_strand_id
1 'polypeptide(L)'
;MKMTRMPSFDEDLDVSVMSDPRELREELLKSYTYIEKKNHEILNLEEQNLVLREELNHEKQKVIELKRAANTQKEESQKVNGDMEMNQWLTEEVTLLRNSVSEMQEKLGQAVQREEFLKSELADARSQTNKATDIHNEEMGRLSVTVGDQLVQVERELAQRTKELSEATEPFLKHAYGLLVAARKAVQQIESASGRPARQVPQLYDLRSRDLAGSFRSILKLLKYMVEVLAQHTGMPNPFDKQGAGNEEKFSVCDSVSSLASSAQASDLGSQRSALRPPNSGCVAGSQRECGGNKARDDKAARMRSRLSSQYFPGQLQAPDPENTPDKEQLQPEVEVESTSKRWMCYLQD
;
A
#
# COMPACT_ATOMS: atom_id res chain seq x y z
N MET A 1 18.07 -78.74 53.98
CA MET A 1 17.85 -80.19 53.88
C MET A 1 18.47 -80.85 55.12
N LYS A 2 17.67 -81.12 56.15
CA LYS A 2 18.07 -81.98 57.27
C LYS A 2 17.95 -83.42 56.76
N MET A 3 19.06 -84.14 56.63
CA MET A 3 19.03 -85.56 56.31
C MET A 3 18.53 -86.32 57.54
N THR A 4 17.30 -86.82 57.49
CA THR A 4 16.77 -87.70 58.52
C THR A 4 17.48 -89.04 58.40
N ARG A 5 18.29 -89.36 59.41
CA ARG A 5 19.06 -90.59 59.59
C ARG A 5 18.09 -91.79 59.53
N MET A 6 18.29 -92.68 58.57
CA MET A 6 17.57 -93.96 58.49
C MET A 6 17.90 -94.78 59.75
N PRO A 7 16.91 -95.24 60.52
CA PRO A 7 17.15 -96.15 61.63
C PRO A 7 17.65 -97.49 61.08
N SER A 8 18.81 -97.91 61.57
CA SER A 8 19.33 -99.26 61.38
C SER A 8 18.42 -100.25 62.11
N PHE A 9 17.68 -101.04 61.34
CA PHE A 9 16.96 -102.20 61.86
C PHE A 9 17.95 -103.35 62.03
N ASP A 10 18.60 -103.40 63.19
CA ASP A 10 19.13 -104.65 63.75
C ASP A 10 17.99 -105.25 64.60
N GLU A 11 17.11 -106.03 63.97
CA GLU A 11 16.16 -106.87 64.70
C GLU A 11 16.67 -108.31 64.70
N ASP A 12 17.20 -108.70 65.86
CA ASP A 12 17.31 -110.09 66.30
C ASP A 12 15.88 -110.67 66.38
N LEU A 13 15.44 -111.30 65.29
CA LEU A 13 14.21 -112.07 65.26
C LEU A 13 14.42 -113.37 66.04
N ASP A 14 14.05 -113.32 67.31
CA ASP A 14 13.85 -114.48 68.19
C ASP A 14 12.67 -115.31 67.64
N VAL A 15 12.96 -116.23 66.72
CA VAL A 15 12.01 -117.21 66.17
C VAL A 15 11.77 -118.29 67.23
N SER A 16 11.11 -117.90 68.32
CA SER A 16 10.80 -118.77 69.45
C SER A 16 9.31 -118.66 69.79
N VAL A 17 8.57 -119.65 69.28
CA VAL A 17 7.33 -120.26 69.77
C VAL A 17 6.61 -120.77 68.52
N MET A 18 6.62 -122.09 68.34
CA MET A 18 5.89 -122.77 67.29
C MET A 18 4.38 -122.58 67.54
N SER A 19 3.81 -121.54 66.94
CA SER A 19 2.39 -121.51 66.63
C SER A 19 2.05 -122.72 65.78
N ASP A 20 0.88 -123.30 66.00
CA ASP A 20 0.36 -124.41 65.19
C ASP A 20 0.54 -124.05 63.70
N PRO A 21 1.14 -124.91 62.85
CA PRO A 21 1.31 -124.63 61.42
C PRO A 21 0.01 -124.24 60.69
N ARG A 22 -1.16 -124.51 61.29
CA ARG A 22 -2.46 -123.99 60.84
C ARG A 22 -2.67 -122.50 61.15
N GLU A 23 -2.29 -122.02 62.33
CA GLU A 23 -2.37 -120.61 62.73
C GLU A 23 -1.43 -119.75 61.89
N LEU A 24 -0.20 -120.20 61.64
CA LEU A 24 0.76 -119.49 60.78
C LEU A 24 0.23 -119.35 59.34
N ARG A 25 -0.47 -120.36 58.82
CA ARG A 25 -1.12 -120.28 57.50
C ARG A 25 -2.28 -119.30 57.49
N GLU A 26 -3.09 -119.27 58.55
CA GLU A 26 -4.20 -118.33 58.67
C GLU A 26 -3.69 -116.88 58.80
N GLU A 27 -2.61 -116.66 59.56
CA GLU A 27 -1.95 -115.37 59.70
C GLU A 27 -1.28 -114.91 58.39
N LEU A 28 -0.62 -115.82 57.67
CA LEU A 28 -0.10 -115.54 56.32
C LEU A 28 -1.21 -115.17 55.34
N LEU A 29 -2.37 -115.84 55.39
CA LEU A 29 -3.53 -115.49 54.55
C LEU A 29 -4.14 -114.13 54.95
N LYS A 30 -4.23 -113.82 56.25
CA LYS A 30 -4.67 -112.50 56.74
C LYS A 30 -3.69 -111.39 56.32
N SER A 31 -2.39 -111.63 56.45
CA SER A 31 -1.35 -110.71 55.99
C SER A 31 -1.40 -110.52 54.48
N TYR A 32 -1.55 -111.60 53.70
CA TYR A 32 -1.67 -111.54 52.25
C TYR A 32 -2.89 -110.73 51.81
N THR A 33 -4.07 -111.02 52.35
CA THR A 33 -5.30 -110.27 52.04
C THR A 33 -5.24 -108.81 52.50
N TYR A 34 -4.55 -108.51 53.60
CA TYR A 34 -4.26 -107.15 54.04
C TYR A 34 -3.33 -106.43 53.05
N ILE A 35 -2.24 -107.08 52.64
CA ILE A 35 -1.29 -106.56 51.65
C ILE A 35 -2.01 -106.31 50.32
N GLU A 36 -2.86 -107.23 49.87
CA GLU A 36 -3.64 -107.08 48.65
C GLU A 36 -4.59 -105.88 48.72
N LYS A 37 -5.33 -105.72 49.84
CA LYS A 37 -6.15 -104.53 50.08
C LYS A 37 -5.33 -103.25 50.08
N LYS A 38 -4.15 -103.26 50.70
CA LYS A 38 -3.24 -102.11 50.72
C LYS A 38 -2.66 -101.80 49.36
N ASN A 39 -2.35 -102.80 48.55
CA ASN A 39 -1.90 -102.61 47.17
C ASN A 39 -3.02 -102.01 46.32
N HIS A 40 -4.26 -102.47 46.46
CA HIS A 40 -5.40 -101.84 45.78
C HIS A 40 -5.63 -100.40 46.23
N GLU A 41 -5.49 -100.11 47.52
CA GLU A 41 -5.56 -98.75 48.05
C GLU A 41 -4.45 -97.86 47.46
N ILE A 42 -3.20 -98.36 47.40
CA ILE A 42 -2.06 -97.66 46.79
C ILE A 42 -2.34 -97.38 45.31
N LEU A 43 -2.75 -98.38 44.53
CA LEU A 43 -3.04 -98.20 43.09
C LEU A 43 -4.15 -97.16 42.86
N ASN A 44 -5.21 -97.18 43.67
CA ASN A 44 -6.28 -96.19 43.60
C ASN A 44 -5.76 -94.78 43.98
N LEU A 45 -4.90 -94.66 44.99
CA LEU A 45 -4.27 -93.39 45.35
C LEU A 45 -3.33 -92.88 44.27
N GLU A 46 -2.59 -93.78 43.59
CA GLU A 46 -1.73 -93.44 42.45
C GLU A 46 -2.55 -92.94 41.26
N GLU A 47 -3.66 -93.60 40.94
CA GLU A 47 -4.60 -93.18 39.91
C GLU A 47 -5.21 -91.81 40.24
N GLN A 48 -5.70 -91.60 41.46
CA GLN A 48 -6.18 -90.30 41.92
C GLN A 48 -5.08 -89.23 41.86
N ASN A 49 -3.83 -89.58 42.19
CA ASN A 49 -2.71 -88.64 42.08
C ASN A 49 -2.45 -88.25 40.62
N LEU A 50 -2.59 -89.19 39.68
CA LEU A 50 -2.47 -88.92 38.25
C LEU A 50 -3.57 -87.98 37.78
N VAL A 51 -4.83 -88.25 38.13
CA VAL A 51 -5.97 -87.39 37.78
C VAL A 51 -5.77 -85.97 38.34
N LEU A 52 -5.41 -85.84 39.61
CA LEU A 52 -5.14 -84.53 40.23
C LEU A 52 -3.99 -83.78 39.54
N ARG A 53 -2.97 -84.48 39.02
CA ARG A 53 -1.89 -83.85 38.24
C ARG A 53 -2.39 -83.34 36.90
N GLU A 54 -3.26 -84.10 36.23
CA GLU A 54 -3.87 -83.70 34.95
C GLU A 54 -4.78 -82.49 35.13
N GLU A 55 -5.67 -82.51 36.13
CA GLU A 55 -6.54 -81.39 36.49
C GLU A 55 -5.73 -80.13 36.84
N LEU A 56 -4.67 -80.28 37.64
CA LEU A 56 -3.77 -79.17 37.98
C LEU A 56 -3.08 -78.59 36.73
N ASN A 57 -2.67 -79.44 35.80
CA ASN A 57 -2.06 -78.98 34.55
C ASN A 57 -3.07 -78.30 33.63
N HIS A 58 -4.30 -78.81 33.57
CA HIS A 58 -5.41 -78.19 32.84
C HIS A 58 -5.74 -76.79 33.40
N GLU A 59 -5.87 -76.66 34.72
CA GLU A 59 -6.14 -75.37 35.36
C GLU A 59 -4.97 -74.39 35.22
N LYS A 60 -3.71 -74.87 35.26
CA LYS A 60 -2.54 -74.03 34.93
C LYS A 60 -2.62 -73.46 33.50
N GLN A 61 -3.00 -74.29 32.54
CA GLN A 61 -3.15 -73.87 31.15
C GLN A 61 -4.26 -72.82 31.00
N LYS A 62 -5.41 -73.04 31.64
CA LYS A 62 -6.52 -72.07 31.69
C LYS A 62 -6.11 -70.74 32.31
N VAL A 63 -5.34 -70.76 33.40
CA VAL A 63 -4.80 -69.53 34.01
C VAL A 63 -3.85 -68.79 33.06
N ILE A 64 -3.02 -69.50 32.28
CA ILE A 64 -2.15 -68.90 31.26
C ILE A 64 -3.00 -68.23 30.18
N GLU A 65 -4.05 -68.88 29.69
CA GLU A 65 -4.96 -68.33 28.69
C GLU A 65 -5.71 -67.10 29.19
N LEU A 66 -6.26 -67.15 30.41
CA LEU A 66 -6.91 -66.00 31.04
C LEU A 66 -5.93 -64.83 31.23
N LYS A 67 -4.66 -65.10 31.60
CA LYS A 67 -3.63 -64.05 31.68
C LYS A 67 -3.31 -63.43 30.32
N ARG A 68 -3.24 -64.25 29.26
CA ARG A 68 -3.04 -63.75 27.89
C ARG A 68 -4.21 -62.90 27.42
N ALA A 69 -5.44 -63.35 27.67
CA ALA A 69 -6.66 -62.61 27.35
C ALA A 69 -6.73 -61.27 28.12
N ALA A 70 -6.45 -61.28 29.42
CA ALA A 70 -6.43 -60.07 30.24
C ALA A 70 -5.36 -59.05 29.78
N ASN A 71 -4.17 -59.53 29.38
CA ASN A 71 -3.13 -58.65 28.82
C ASN A 71 -3.56 -58.05 27.47
N THR A 72 -4.17 -58.85 26.59
CA THR A 72 -4.68 -58.38 25.30
C THR A 72 -5.74 -57.29 25.51
N GLN A 73 -6.71 -57.53 26.40
CA GLN A 73 -7.74 -56.55 26.76
C GLN A 73 -7.14 -55.26 27.34
N LYS A 74 -6.08 -55.37 28.13
CA LYS A 74 -5.37 -54.20 28.67
C LYS A 74 -4.70 -53.38 27.57
N GLU A 75 -4.04 -54.02 26.61
CA GLU A 75 -3.41 -53.34 25.46
C GLU A 75 -4.46 -52.65 24.57
N GLU A 76 -5.58 -53.31 24.30
CA GLU A 76 -6.71 -52.72 23.58
C GLU A 76 -7.30 -51.51 24.31
N SER A 77 -7.49 -51.62 25.64
CA SER A 77 -7.98 -50.50 26.46
C SER A 77 -7.02 -49.32 26.47
N GLN A 78 -5.70 -49.57 26.50
CA GLN A 78 -4.68 -48.53 26.38
C GLN A 78 -4.70 -47.85 25.00
N LYS A 79 -4.88 -48.63 23.94
CA LYS A 79 -5.02 -48.11 22.58
C LYS A 79 -6.26 -47.23 22.43
N VAL A 80 -7.42 -47.69 22.88
CA VAL A 80 -8.68 -46.92 22.86
C VAL A 80 -8.54 -45.62 23.66
N ASN A 81 -7.86 -45.65 24.81
CA ASN A 81 -7.59 -44.43 25.57
C ASN A 81 -6.71 -43.43 24.79
N GLY A 82 -5.65 -43.91 24.12
CA GLY A 82 -4.82 -43.06 23.28
C GLY A 82 -5.56 -42.46 22.08
N ASP A 83 -6.41 -43.25 21.42
CA ASP A 83 -7.25 -42.78 20.31
C ASP A 83 -8.28 -41.74 20.79
N MET A 84 -8.84 -41.90 22.00
CA MET A 84 -9.75 -40.94 22.62
C MET A 84 -9.06 -39.60 22.94
N GLU A 85 -7.86 -39.62 23.53
CA GLU A 85 -7.06 -38.42 23.80
C GLU A 85 -6.71 -37.66 22.52
N MET A 86 -6.31 -38.39 21.46
CA MET A 86 -6.02 -37.79 20.15
C MET A 86 -7.27 -37.17 19.50
N ASN A 87 -8.42 -37.85 19.58
CA ASN A 87 -9.68 -37.34 19.05
C ASN A 87 -10.15 -36.08 19.81
N GLN A 88 -9.99 -36.06 21.13
CA GLN A 88 -10.25 -34.87 21.94
C GLN A 88 -9.39 -33.70 21.48
N TRP A 89 -8.07 -33.91 21.32
CA TRP A 89 -7.16 -32.87 20.84
C TRP A 89 -7.53 -32.35 19.44
N LEU A 90 -7.86 -33.25 18.50
CA LEU A 90 -8.31 -32.85 17.16
C LEU A 90 -9.62 -32.05 17.21
N THR A 91 -10.54 -32.41 18.10
CA THR A 91 -11.80 -31.67 18.29
C THR A 91 -11.52 -30.26 18.81
N GLU A 92 -10.64 -30.12 19.80
CA GLU A 92 -10.20 -28.81 20.31
C GLU A 92 -9.58 -27.95 19.21
N GLU A 93 -8.66 -28.50 18.40
CA GLU A 93 -8.04 -27.78 17.28
C GLU A 93 -9.08 -27.35 16.22
N VAL A 94 -10.03 -28.22 15.87
CA VAL A 94 -11.11 -27.88 14.93
C VAL A 94 -11.97 -26.73 15.48
N THR A 95 -12.28 -26.72 16.78
CA THR A 95 -13.02 -25.61 17.38
C THR A 95 -12.24 -24.30 17.36
N LEU A 96 -10.92 -24.34 17.64
CA LEU A 96 -10.05 -23.16 17.56
C LEU A 96 -9.98 -22.60 16.13
N LEU A 97 -9.81 -23.48 15.13
CA LEU A 97 -9.78 -23.06 13.72
C LEU A 97 -11.11 -22.46 13.27
N ARG A 98 -12.25 -23.04 13.69
CA ARG A 98 -13.58 -22.47 13.41
C ARG A 98 -13.75 -21.07 13.99
N ASN A 99 -13.31 -20.87 15.24
CA ASN A 99 -13.33 -19.56 15.88
C ASN A 99 -12.45 -18.56 15.11
N SER A 100 -11.24 -18.96 14.73
CA SER A 100 -10.34 -18.10 13.94
C SER A 100 -10.92 -17.73 12.57
N VAL A 101 -11.55 -18.67 11.87
CA VAL A 101 -12.26 -18.39 10.60
C VAL A 101 -13.38 -17.39 10.81
N SER A 102 -14.18 -17.55 11.87
CA SER A 102 -15.26 -16.60 12.21
C SER A 102 -14.73 -15.19 12.48
N GLU A 103 -13.64 -15.05 13.24
CA GLU A 103 -13.01 -13.75 13.49
C GLU A 103 -12.49 -13.09 12.21
N MET A 104 -11.89 -13.88 11.32
CA MET A 104 -11.37 -13.36 10.04
C MET A 104 -12.51 -12.96 9.10
N GLN A 105 -13.63 -13.69 9.10
CA GLN A 105 -14.85 -13.31 8.36
C GLN A 105 -15.44 -11.99 8.89
N GLU A 106 -15.49 -11.79 10.21
CA GLU A 106 -15.94 -10.53 10.80
C GLU A 106 -15.04 -9.36 10.38
N LYS A 107 -13.71 -9.53 10.49
CA LYS A 107 -12.74 -8.52 10.06
C LYS A 107 -12.86 -8.19 8.57
N LEU A 108 -13.10 -9.21 7.74
CA LEU A 108 -13.34 -9.03 6.31
C LEU A 108 -14.63 -8.22 6.07
N GLY A 109 -15.71 -8.54 6.78
CA GLY A 109 -16.96 -7.77 6.72
C GLY A 109 -16.77 -6.30 7.10
N GLN A 110 -16.03 -6.02 8.17
CA GLN A 110 -15.70 -4.65 8.58
C GLN A 110 -14.83 -3.93 7.53
N ALA A 111 -13.91 -4.63 6.86
CA ALA A 111 -13.07 -4.06 5.82
C ALA A 111 -13.90 -3.69 4.57
N VAL A 112 -14.81 -4.57 4.14
CA VAL A 112 -15.73 -4.31 3.02
C VAL A 112 -16.61 -3.10 3.30
N GLN A 113 -17.20 -2.99 4.49
CA GLN A 113 -18.01 -1.82 4.88
C GLN A 113 -17.20 -0.52 4.86
N ARG A 114 -15.95 -0.54 5.33
CA ARG A 114 -15.05 0.63 5.26
C ARG A 114 -14.72 0.99 3.81
N GLU A 115 -14.50 0.00 2.95
CA GLU A 115 -14.23 0.23 1.53
C GLU A 115 -15.43 0.89 0.83
N GLU A 116 -16.65 0.40 1.09
CA GLU A 116 -17.88 0.99 0.55
C GLU A 116 -18.08 2.43 1.01
N PHE A 117 -17.85 2.71 2.30
CA PHE A 117 -17.91 4.05 2.87
C PHE A 117 -16.92 5.00 2.17
N LEU A 118 -15.65 4.60 2.07
CA LEU A 118 -14.61 5.40 1.40
C LEU A 118 -14.89 5.61 -0.09
N LYS A 119 -15.47 4.61 -0.78
CA LYS A 119 -15.91 4.76 -2.17
C LYS A 119 -17.00 5.82 -2.31
N SER A 120 -17.96 5.86 -1.38
CA SER A 120 -19.00 6.89 -1.34
C SER A 120 -18.40 8.28 -1.10
N GLU A 121 -17.54 8.44 -0.10
CA GLU A 121 -16.87 9.73 0.19
C GLU A 121 -16.04 10.22 -1.01
N LEU A 122 -15.36 9.31 -1.70
CA LEU A 122 -14.58 9.64 -2.89
C LEU A 122 -15.46 10.09 -4.06
N ALA A 123 -16.62 9.45 -4.25
CA ALA A 123 -17.60 9.87 -5.25
C ALA A 123 -18.17 11.26 -4.93
N ASP A 124 -18.49 11.53 -3.66
CA ASP A 124 -18.97 12.84 -3.21
C ASP A 124 -17.91 13.93 -3.39
N ALA A 125 -16.67 13.66 -3.01
CA ALA A 125 -15.55 14.58 -3.20
C ALA A 125 -15.34 14.90 -4.69
N ARG A 126 -15.39 13.88 -5.57
CA ARG A 126 -15.31 14.09 -7.04
C ARG A 126 -16.46 14.93 -7.58
N SER A 127 -17.68 14.70 -7.08
CA SER A 127 -18.85 15.50 -7.45
C SER A 127 -18.68 16.97 -7.03
N GLN A 128 -18.15 17.21 -5.82
CA GLN A 128 -17.86 18.57 -5.34
C GLN A 128 -16.75 19.25 -6.15
N THR A 129 -15.67 18.53 -6.49
CA THR A 129 -14.59 19.10 -7.32
C THR A 129 -15.09 19.44 -8.72
N ASN A 130 -15.90 18.59 -9.33
CA ASN A 130 -16.45 18.85 -10.67
C ASN A 130 -17.37 20.07 -10.67
N LYS A 131 -18.24 20.21 -9.65
CA LYS A 131 -19.08 21.41 -9.49
C LYS A 131 -18.23 22.67 -9.30
N ALA A 132 -17.15 22.60 -8.51
CA ALA A 132 -16.25 23.72 -8.31
C ALA A 132 -15.50 24.11 -9.59
N THR A 133 -15.05 23.13 -10.39
CA THR A 133 -14.39 23.40 -11.68
C THR A 133 -15.35 24.00 -12.69
N ASP A 134 -16.61 23.57 -12.71
CA ASP A 134 -17.64 24.10 -13.61
C ASP A 134 -17.93 25.58 -13.30
N ILE A 135 -18.12 25.91 -12.01
CA ILE A 135 -18.30 27.30 -11.56
C ILE A 135 -17.07 28.15 -11.92
N HIS A 136 -15.87 27.65 -11.67
CA HIS A 136 -14.64 28.37 -12.00
C HIS A 136 -14.48 28.62 -13.51
N ASN A 137 -14.82 27.64 -14.35
CA ASN A 137 -14.78 27.78 -15.80
C ASN A 137 -15.79 28.82 -16.29
N GLU A 138 -16.99 28.85 -15.71
CA GLU A 138 -18.01 29.86 -16.02
C GLU A 138 -17.55 31.28 -15.63
N GLU A 139 -17.00 31.44 -14.42
CA GLU A 139 -16.45 32.72 -13.96
C GLU A 139 -15.28 33.19 -14.83
N MET A 140 -14.35 32.28 -15.17
CA MET A 140 -13.23 32.59 -16.05
C MET A 140 -13.70 33.01 -17.45
N GLY A 141 -14.77 32.38 -17.97
CA GLY A 141 -15.42 32.79 -19.22
C GLY A 141 -15.98 34.21 -19.15
N ARG A 142 -16.69 34.55 -18.06
CA ARG A 142 -17.24 35.90 -17.84
C ARG A 142 -16.14 36.97 -17.71
N LEU A 143 -15.07 36.66 -16.99
CA LEU A 143 -13.90 37.54 -16.85
C LEU A 143 -13.20 37.75 -18.19
N SER A 144 -13.00 36.68 -18.97
CA SER A 144 -12.37 36.78 -20.29
C SER A 144 -13.15 37.70 -21.24
N VAL A 145 -14.49 37.63 -21.23
CA VAL A 145 -15.32 38.52 -22.05
C VAL A 145 -15.22 39.96 -21.56
N THR A 146 -15.36 40.17 -20.25
CA THR A 146 -15.33 41.53 -19.65
C THR A 146 -13.99 42.23 -19.89
N VAL A 147 -12.88 41.53 -19.69
CA VAL A 147 -11.53 42.07 -19.93
C VAL A 147 -11.31 42.31 -21.43
N GLY A 148 -11.82 41.43 -22.30
CA GLY A 148 -11.80 41.64 -23.75
C GLY A 148 -12.51 42.92 -24.17
N ASP A 149 -13.71 43.17 -23.66
CA ASP A 149 -14.49 44.38 -23.94
C ASP A 149 -13.79 45.65 -23.45
N GLN A 150 -13.21 45.61 -22.24
CA GLN A 150 -12.42 46.72 -21.69
C GLN A 150 -11.19 47.03 -22.55
N LEU A 151 -10.46 46.02 -23.02
CA LEU A 151 -9.30 46.23 -23.91
C LEU A 151 -9.71 46.89 -25.23
N VAL A 152 -10.80 46.43 -25.84
CA VAL A 152 -11.34 47.04 -27.07
C VAL A 152 -11.78 48.49 -26.83
N GLN A 153 -12.37 48.79 -25.67
CA GLN A 153 -12.74 50.15 -25.30
C GLN A 153 -11.52 51.06 -25.15
N VAL A 154 -10.47 50.60 -24.45
CA VAL A 154 -9.22 51.33 -24.29
C VAL A 154 -8.53 51.57 -25.64
N GLU A 155 -8.50 50.56 -26.51
CA GLU A 155 -7.94 50.71 -27.86
C GLU A 155 -8.68 51.79 -28.67
N ARG A 156 -10.01 51.80 -28.62
CA ARG A 156 -10.83 52.84 -29.27
C ARG A 156 -10.57 54.23 -28.70
N GLU A 157 -10.47 54.36 -27.37
CA GLU A 157 -10.16 55.64 -26.73
C GLU A 157 -8.77 56.14 -27.12
N LEU A 158 -7.75 55.28 -27.11
CA LEU A 158 -6.40 55.65 -27.54
C LEU A 158 -6.35 56.06 -29.02
N ALA A 159 -7.04 55.32 -29.89
CA ALA A 159 -7.15 55.69 -31.30
C ALA A 159 -7.86 57.04 -31.49
N GLN A 160 -8.94 57.29 -30.72
CA GLN A 160 -9.66 58.55 -30.75
C GLN A 160 -8.80 59.71 -30.26
N ARG A 161 -8.11 59.58 -29.12
CA ARG A 161 -7.22 60.61 -28.58
C ARG A 161 -6.06 60.93 -29.52
N THR A 162 -5.49 59.90 -30.15
CA THR A 162 -4.43 60.06 -31.16
C THR A 162 -4.95 60.83 -32.37
N LYS A 163 -6.18 60.53 -32.82
CA LYS A 163 -6.84 61.25 -33.91
C LYS A 163 -7.10 62.71 -33.53
N GLU A 164 -7.72 62.98 -32.38
CA GLU A 164 -7.98 64.34 -31.88
C GLU A 164 -6.69 65.17 -31.76
N LEU A 165 -5.61 64.57 -31.26
CA LEU A 165 -4.31 65.22 -31.17
C LEU A 165 -3.75 65.55 -32.56
N SER A 166 -3.89 64.64 -33.53
CA SER A 166 -3.45 64.89 -34.91
C SER A 166 -4.26 66.01 -35.57
N GLU A 167 -5.58 66.04 -35.37
CA GLU A 167 -6.47 67.07 -35.90
C GLU A 167 -6.20 68.45 -35.28
N ALA A 168 -5.84 68.51 -33.99
CA ALA A 168 -5.49 69.76 -33.31
C ALA A 168 -4.11 70.30 -33.70
N THR A 169 -3.12 69.42 -33.90
CA THR A 169 -1.73 69.82 -34.18
C THR A 169 -1.45 70.11 -35.65
N GLU A 170 -2.18 69.47 -36.58
CA GLU A 170 -1.96 69.62 -38.02
C GLU A 170 -2.14 71.06 -38.53
N PRO A 171 -3.18 71.84 -38.15
CA PRO A 171 -3.32 73.23 -38.59
C PRO A 171 -2.17 74.13 -38.12
N PHE A 172 -1.73 73.95 -36.87
CA PHE A 172 -0.60 74.67 -36.31
C PHE A 172 0.68 74.40 -37.12
N LEU A 173 0.97 73.12 -37.40
CA LEU A 173 2.14 72.75 -38.19
C LEU A 173 2.07 73.26 -39.63
N LYS A 174 0.89 73.22 -40.26
CA LYS A 174 0.68 73.81 -41.60
C LYS A 174 0.96 75.30 -41.62
N HIS A 175 0.46 76.05 -40.63
CA HIS A 175 0.66 77.49 -40.54
C HIS A 175 2.12 77.85 -40.22
N ALA A 176 2.71 77.18 -39.22
CA ALA A 176 4.11 77.35 -38.86
C ALA A 176 5.04 77.04 -40.04
N TYR A 177 4.71 76.07 -40.89
CA TYR A 177 5.52 75.71 -42.06
C TYR A 177 5.65 76.88 -43.02
N GLY A 178 4.53 77.54 -43.35
CA GLY A 178 4.53 78.70 -44.24
C GLY A 178 5.40 79.85 -43.70
N LEU A 179 5.26 80.16 -42.40
CA LEU A 179 6.05 81.20 -41.73
C LEU A 179 7.54 80.86 -41.71
N LEU A 180 7.90 79.60 -41.39
CA LEU A 180 9.27 79.14 -41.32
C LEU A 180 9.94 79.10 -42.70
N VAL A 181 9.19 78.76 -43.76
CA VAL A 181 9.69 78.85 -45.15
C VAL A 181 10.05 80.29 -45.50
N ALA A 182 9.17 81.25 -45.18
CA ALA A 182 9.41 82.66 -45.45
C ALA A 182 10.61 83.20 -44.66
N ALA A 183 10.64 82.94 -43.35
CA ALA A 183 11.73 83.35 -42.48
C ALA A 183 13.08 82.72 -42.89
N ARG A 184 13.07 81.43 -43.28
CA ARG A 184 14.27 80.75 -43.81
C ARG A 184 14.81 81.45 -45.06
N LYS A 185 13.94 81.79 -46.02
CA LYS A 185 14.36 82.51 -47.24
C LYS A 185 14.96 83.88 -46.91
N ALA A 186 14.34 84.64 -46.01
CA ALA A 186 14.84 85.94 -45.59
C ALA A 186 16.23 85.83 -44.91
N VAL A 187 16.40 84.88 -44.00
CA VAL A 187 17.68 84.63 -43.33
C VAL A 187 18.77 84.19 -44.32
N GLN A 188 18.44 83.33 -45.28
CA GLN A 188 19.36 82.95 -46.36
C GLN A 188 19.81 84.14 -47.21
N GLN A 189 18.91 85.10 -47.48
CA GLN A 189 19.25 86.33 -48.21
C GLN A 189 20.21 87.21 -47.40
N ILE A 190 19.98 87.37 -46.09
CA ILE A 190 20.87 88.12 -45.19
C ILE A 190 22.25 87.46 -45.11
N GLU A 191 22.30 86.13 -44.96
CA GLU A 191 23.57 85.39 -44.90
C GLU A 191 24.35 85.54 -46.22
N SER A 192 23.67 85.42 -47.36
CA SER A 192 24.29 85.58 -48.68
C SER A 192 24.84 86.99 -48.90
N ALA A 193 24.16 88.02 -48.39
CA ALA A 193 24.63 89.40 -48.47
C ALA A 193 25.86 89.69 -47.57
N SER A 194 26.11 88.87 -46.55
CA SER A 194 27.22 89.06 -45.60
C SER A 194 28.60 88.66 -46.13
N GLY A 195 28.69 88.05 -47.32
CA GLY A 195 29.95 87.62 -47.94
C GLY A 195 30.64 86.43 -47.25
N ARG A 196 29.97 85.77 -46.29
CA ARG A 196 30.47 84.59 -45.59
C ARG A 196 30.19 83.30 -46.39
N PRO A 197 31.01 82.24 -46.22
CA PRO A 197 30.71 80.94 -46.83
C PRO A 197 29.37 80.42 -46.32
N ALA A 198 28.48 80.07 -47.24
CA ALA A 198 27.11 79.66 -46.93
C ALA A 198 27.11 78.42 -46.02
N ARG A 199 26.52 78.54 -44.81
CA ARG A 199 26.31 77.38 -43.93
C ARG A 199 25.18 76.50 -44.47
N GLN A 200 25.23 75.21 -44.13
CA GLN A 200 24.16 74.30 -44.50
C GLN A 200 22.88 74.65 -43.74
N VAL A 201 21.86 75.10 -44.47
CA VAL A 201 20.58 75.46 -43.86
C VAL A 201 19.83 74.20 -43.44
N PRO A 202 19.36 74.11 -42.18
CA PRO A 202 18.59 72.95 -41.72
C PRO A 202 17.40 72.64 -42.64
N GLN A 203 17.14 71.35 -42.84
CA GLN A 203 15.98 70.90 -43.60
C GLN A 203 14.68 71.28 -42.87
N LEU A 204 13.65 71.64 -43.64
CA LEU A 204 12.30 71.80 -43.11
C LEU A 204 11.73 70.42 -42.78
N TYR A 205 10.82 70.37 -41.82
CA TYR A 205 10.08 69.15 -41.51
C TYR A 205 9.13 68.77 -42.65
N ASP A 206 8.80 67.48 -42.73
CA ASP A 206 7.80 66.96 -43.66
C ASP A 206 6.40 67.07 -43.05
N LEU A 207 5.50 67.81 -43.71
CA LEU A 207 4.09 67.95 -43.33
C LEU A 207 3.30 66.64 -43.45
N ARG A 208 3.79 65.67 -44.23
CA ARG A 208 3.14 64.36 -44.39
C ARG A 208 3.60 63.34 -43.34
N SER A 209 4.65 63.66 -42.58
CA SER A 209 5.11 62.79 -41.50
C SER A 209 4.13 62.83 -40.32
N ARG A 210 3.78 61.66 -39.79
CA ARG A 210 3.01 61.54 -38.53
C ARG A 210 3.87 61.71 -37.29
N ASP A 211 5.19 61.85 -37.45
CA ASP A 211 6.12 62.06 -36.34
C ASP A 211 6.12 63.55 -35.91
N LEU A 212 5.22 63.88 -34.97
CA LEU A 212 5.13 65.20 -34.36
C LEU A 212 6.43 65.59 -33.64
N ALA A 213 7.03 64.66 -32.91
CA ALA A 213 8.25 64.92 -32.16
C ALA A 213 9.43 65.26 -33.10
N GLY A 214 9.57 64.50 -34.20
CA GLY A 214 10.53 64.81 -35.26
C GLY A 214 10.28 66.17 -35.93
N SER A 215 9.01 66.53 -36.12
CA SER A 215 8.61 67.82 -36.70
C SER A 215 8.99 68.99 -35.79
N PHE A 216 8.65 68.95 -34.50
CA PHE A 216 9.02 69.98 -33.53
C PHE A 216 10.54 70.11 -33.37
N ARG A 217 11.27 68.99 -33.36
CA ARG A 217 12.74 69.01 -33.30
C ARG A 217 13.35 69.73 -34.50
N SER A 218 12.79 69.53 -35.69
CA SER A 218 13.24 70.19 -36.92
C SER A 218 12.90 71.69 -36.91
N ILE A 219 11.74 72.07 -36.40
CA ILE A 219 11.35 73.48 -36.17
C ILE A 219 12.36 74.17 -35.25
N LEU A 220 12.68 73.56 -34.10
CA LEU A 220 13.63 74.12 -33.14
C LEU A 220 15.03 74.29 -33.72
N LYS A 221 15.52 73.29 -34.48
CA LYS A 221 16.82 73.38 -35.18
C LYS A 221 16.85 74.54 -36.17
N LEU A 222 15.76 74.72 -36.93
CA LEU A 222 15.68 75.81 -37.90
C LEU A 222 15.61 77.17 -37.21
N LEU A 223 14.79 77.33 -36.16
CA LEU A 223 14.72 78.56 -35.37
C LEU A 223 16.07 78.92 -34.74
N LYS A 224 16.78 77.93 -34.19
CA LYS A 224 18.14 78.13 -33.66
C LYS A 224 19.09 78.67 -34.73
N TYR A 225 19.11 78.05 -35.91
CA TYR A 225 19.91 78.54 -37.04
C TYR A 225 19.55 79.98 -37.43
N MET A 226 18.25 80.34 -37.47
CA MET A 226 17.83 81.71 -37.78
C MET A 226 18.37 82.72 -36.76
N VAL A 227 18.28 82.40 -35.47
CA VAL A 227 18.80 83.26 -34.38
C VAL A 227 20.32 83.42 -34.50
N GLU A 228 21.06 82.34 -34.78
CA GLU A 228 22.52 82.38 -34.95
C GLU A 228 22.95 83.30 -36.11
N VAL A 229 22.24 83.25 -37.25
CA VAL A 229 22.54 84.13 -38.40
C VAL A 229 22.22 85.60 -38.06
N LEU A 230 21.09 85.86 -37.41
CA LEU A 230 20.68 87.22 -37.03
C LEU A 230 21.63 87.84 -35.98
N ALA A 231 22.07 87.06 -35.00
CA ALA A 231 23.03 87.51 -33.98
C ALA A 231 24.36 87.95 -34.61
N GLN A 232 24.85 87.20 -35.60
CA GLN A 232 26.07 87.54 -36.33
C GLN A 232 25.94 88.84 -37.14
N HIS A 233 24.76 89.09 -37.72
CA HIS A 233 24.55 90.30 -38.52
C HIS A 233 24.33 91.56 -37.68
N THR A 234 23.69 91.41 -36.51
CA THR A 234 23.38 92.53 -35.61
C THR A 234 24.52 92.87 -34.63
N GLY A 235 25.56 92.03 -34.54
CA GLY A 235 26.63 92.18 -33.54
C GLY A 235 26.17 91.89 -32.11
N MET A 236 24.95 91.38 -31.93
CA MET A 236 24.43 90.98 -30.63
C MET A 236 25.10 89.66 -30.20
N PRO A 237 25.52 89.53 -28.93
CA PRO A 237 26.10 88.28 -28.44
C PRO A 237 25.06 87.17 -28.59
N ASN A 238 25.44 86.09 -29.29
CA ASN A 238 24.58 84.94 -29.49
C ASN A 238 24.21 84.35 -28.12
N PRO A 239 22.92 84.31 -27.74
CA PRO A 239 22.50 83.82 -26.44
C PRO A 239 22.89 82.35 -26.20
N PHE A 240 23.19 81.61 -27.26
CA PHE A 240 23.58 80.20 -27.18
C PHE A 240 25.10 79.96 -27.07
N ASP A 241 25.95 80.96 -27.30
CA ASP A 241 27.42 80.79 -27.26
C ASP A 241 27.98 80.81 -25.82
N LYS A 242 27.18 81.19 -24.82
CA LYS A 242 27.60 81.23 -23.41
C LYS A 242 27.51 79.90 -22.66
N GLN A 243 27.09 78.80 -23.31
CA GLN A 243 27.06 77.47 -22.69
C GLN A 243 28.38 76.68 -22.82
N GLY A 244 29.42 77.28 -23.42
CA GLY A 244 30.71 76.64 -23.62
C GLY A 244 31.80 77.06 -22.63
N ALA A 245 31.63 76.78 -21.34
CA ALA A 245 32.76 76.62 -20.41
C ALA A 245 32.30 76.00 -19.08
N GLY A 246 32.30 74.66 -19.01
CA GLY A 246 32.35 73.96 -17.73
C GLY A 246 30.99 73.66 -17.08
N ASN A 247 30.22 72.77 -17.70
CA ASN A 247 29.55 71.65 -17.02
C ASN A 247 28.80 70.85 -18.09
N GLU A 248 29.34 69.68 -18.44
CA GLU A 248 28.62 68.65 -19.20
C GLU A 248 27.51 68.03 -18.32
N GLU A 249 26.58 68.83 -17.82
CA GLU A 249 25.27 68.29 -17.48
C GLU A 249 24.58 68.01 -18.81
N LYS A 250 24.49 66.71 -19.13
CA LYS A 250 23.66 66.17 -20.21
C LYS A 250 22.24 66.69 -20.02
N PHE A 251 21.95 67.85 -20.58
CA PHE A 251 20.58 68.37 -20.68
C PHE A 251 19.88 67.58 -21.80
N SER A 252 19.57 66.33 -21.46
CA SER A 252 18.73 65.45 -22.25
C SER A 252 17.29 65.96 -22.14
N VAL A 253 16.96 66.95 -22.98
CA VAL A 253 15.58 67.45 -23.13
C VAL A 253 14.62 66.33 -23.57
N CYS A 254 15.14 65.17 -23.99
CA CYS A 254 14.34 64.00 -24.34
C CYS A 254 13.97 63.12 -23.12
N ASP A 255 14.65 63.25 -21.97
CA ASP A 255 14.33 62.41 -20.79
C ASP A 255 13.15 62.97 -19.98
N SER A 256 12.93 64.29 -19.97
CA SER A 256 11.83 64.90 -19.21
C SER A 256 10.45 64.66 -19.84
N VAL A 257 10.34 64.51 -21.17
CA VAL A 257 9.06 64.24 -21.84
C VAL A 257 8.71 62.74 -21.80
N SER A 258 9.73 61.88 -21.77
CA SER A 258 9.55 60.43 -21.58
C SER A 258 9.13 60.09 -20.13
N SER A 259 9.58 60.87 -19.14
CA SER A 259 9.24 60.68 -17.73
C SER A 259 7.76 60.99 -17.38
N LEU A 260 7.06 61.83 -18.15
CA LEU A 260 5.64 62.14 -17.93
C LEU A 260 4.70 61.08 -18.53
N ALA A 261 5.17 60.28 -19.50
CA ALA A 261 4.40 59.15 -20.04
C ALA A 261 4.48 57.89 -19.16
N SER A 262 5.49 57.78 -18.29
CA SER A 262 5.68 56.62 -17.40
C SER A 262 5.11 56.78 -15.99
N SER A 263 4.64 57.97 -15.59
CA SER A 263 4.13 58.21 -14.23
C SER A 263 2.61 58.08 -14.07
N ALA A 264 1.87 57.64 -15.10
CA ALA A 264 0.42 57.46 -15.06
C ALA A 264 -0.05 56.00 -14.84
N GLN A 265 0.86 55.06 -14.58
CA GLN A 265 0.53 53.64 -14.31
C GLN A 265 1.23 53.15 -13.04
N ALA A 266 0.95 53.76 -11.90
CA ALA A 266 1.35 53.22 -10.60
C ALA A 266 0.35 53.64 -9.52
N SER A 267 -0.92 53.39 -9.77
CA SER A 267 -1.96 53.47 -8.75
C SER A 267 -2.82 52.22 -8.86
N ASP A 268 -2.85 51.48 -7.77
CA ASP A 268 -3.99 50.64 -7.38
C ASP A 268 -4.10 49.23 -7.96
N LEU A 269 -3.22 48.33 -7.50
CA LEU A 269 -3.56 46.92 -7.29
C LEU A 269 -2.97 46.45 -5.95
N GLY A 270 -3.41 47.09 -4.87
CA GLY A 270 -3.27 46.60 -3.51
C GLY A 270 -4.55 45.90 -3.08
N SER A 271 -4.82 44.68 -3.56
CA SER A 271 -5.94 43.90 -3.04
C SER A 271 -5.65 42.39 -3.06
N GLN A 272 -5.47 41.86 -1.86
CA GLN A 272 -5.74 40.47 -1.45
C GLN A 272 -4.98 39.34 -2.16
N ARG A 273 -3.71 39.15 -1.79
CA ARG A 273 -3.12 37.81 -1.73
C ARG A 273 -3.54 37.13 -0.43
N SER A 274 -4.75 36.57 -0.45
CA SER A 274 -5.15 35.55 0.51
C SER A 274 -4.37 34.27 0.23
N ALA A 275 -3.89 33.67 1.31
CA ALA A 275 -3.09 32.46 1.34
C ALA A 275 -3.85 31.26 0.75
N LEU A 276 -3.45 30.82 -0.43
CA LEU A 276 -3.68 29.45 -0.91
C LEU A 276 -2.33 28.73 -0.88
N ARG A 277 -1.99 28.22 0.31
CA ARG A 277 -1.01 27.14 0.45
C ARG A 277 -1.69 25.86 -0.05
N PRO A 278 -1.09 25.08 -0.96
CA PRO A 278 -1.57 23.74 -1.24
C PRO A 278 -1.44 22.88 0.01
N PRO A 279 -2.39 21.97 0.30
CA PRO A 279 -2.23 21.02 1.39
C PRO A 279 -1.08 20.07 1.03
N ASN A 280 -0.09 20.03 1.93
CA ASN A 280 0.99 19.05 1.95
C ASN A 280 0.39 17.64 1.87
N SER A 281 0.51 17.02 0.70
CA SER A 281 0.39 15.59 0.55
C SER A 281 1.61 14.91 1.17
N GLY A 282 1.38 14.06 2.15
CA GLY A 282 2.27 12.93 2.43
C GLY A 282 3.43 13.22 3.38
N CYS A 283 3.23 12.85 4.65
CA CYS A 283 4.14 11.96 5.37
C CYS A 283 3.39 11.48 6.61
N VAL A 284 2.66 10.38 6.45
CA VAL A 284 2.20 9.56 7.58
C VAL A 284 3.46 9.00 8.21
N ALA A 285 3.95 9.66 9.26
CA ALA A 285 4.99 9.13 10.10
C ALA A 285 4.46 7.84 10.74
N GLY A 286 5.01 6.72 10.27
CA GLY A 286 4.72 5.40 10.77
C GLY A 286 4.91 5.35 12.28
N SER A 287 3.81 5.02 12.96
CA SER A 287 3.80 4.56 14.33
C SER A 287 4.65 3.28 14.42
N GLN A 288 5.91 3.42 14.84
CA GLN A 288 6.70 2.31 15.35
C GLN A 288 6.09 1.92 16.70
N ARG A 289 5.10 1.01 16.64
CA ARG A 289 4.71 0.22 17.81
C ARG A 289 5.83 -0.76 18.11
N GLU A 290 6.33 -0.67 19.31
CA GLU A 290 7.10 -1.72 19.97
C GLU A 290 6.26 -3.00 20.01
N CYS A 291 6.55 -3.95 19.14
CA CYS A 291 6.18 -5.36 19.32
C CYS A 291 7.37 -6.09 19.94
N GLY A 292 7.71 -5.70 21.17
CA GLY A 292 8.61 -6.44 22.03
C GLY A 292 7.83 -7.55 22.75
N GLY A 293 8.21 -8.79 22.52
CA GLY A 293 7.94 -9.89 23.45
C GLY A 293 6.71 -10.74 23.12
N ASN A 294 6.95 -11.84 22.39
CA ASN A 294 6.38 -13.16 22.69
C ASN A 294 7.09 -14.27 21.89
N LYS A 295 8.43 -14.19 21.77
CA LYS A 295 9.25 -15.17 21.03
C LYS A 295 9.48 -16.50 21.78
N ALA A 296 8.85 -16.72 22.94
CA ALA A 296 9.16 -17.87 23.80
C ALA A 296 8.07 -18.97 23.83
N ARG A 297 6.93 -18.81 23.13
CA ARG A 297 5.87 -19.84 23.10
C ARG A 297 5.76 -20.61 21.77
N ASP A 298 6.34 -20.11 20.68
CA ASP A 298 6.24 -20.77 19.36
C ASP A 298 7.27 -21.88 19.11
N ASP A 299 8.35 -21.97 19.90
CA ASP A 299 9.39 -22.99 19.70
C ASP A 299 8.93 -24.42 20.04
N LYS A 300 7.89 -24.56 20.87
CA LYS A 300 7.36 -25.89 21.23
C LYS A 300 6.41 -26.44 20.15
N ALA A 301 5.66 -25.58 19.48
CA ALA A 301 4.80 -25.97 18.35
C ALA A 301 5.61 -26.24 17.07
N ALA A 302 6.70 -25.49 16.84
CA ALA A 302 7.59 -25.70 15.70
C ALA A 302 8.34 -27.05 15.75
N ARG A 303 8.69 -27.54 16.95
CA ARG A 303 9.32 -28.87 17.11
C ARG A 303 8.38 -30.04 16.82
N MET A 304 7.07 -29.91 17.06
CA MET A 304 6.10 -30.94 16.72
C MET A 304 5.81 -30.98 15.21
N ARG A 305 5.76 -29.82 14.53
CA ARG A 305 5.55 -29.75 13.07
C ARG A 305 6.72 -30.29 12.24
N SER A 306 7.95 -30.17 12.73
CA SER A 306 9.14 -30.69 12.01
C SER A 306 9.24 -32.23 11.98
N ARG A 307 8.49 -32.95 12.83
CA ARG A 307 8.49 -34.43 12.81
C ARG A 307 7.48 -35.06 11.86
N LEU A 308 6.48 -34.31 11.38
CA LEU A 308 5.45 -34.84 10.47
C LEU A 308 5.62 -34.41 9.01
N SER A 309 6.53 -33.46 8.71
CA SER A 309 6.74 -32.95 7.35
C SER A 309 7.87 -33.65 6.56
N SER A 310 8.55 -34.65 7.13
CA SER A 310 9.76 -35.26 6.52
C SER A 310 9.49 -36.61 5.83
N GLN A 311 8.27 -37.10 5.84
CA GLN A 311 7.89 -38.33 5.14
C GLN A 311 6.56 -38.08 4.44
N TYR A 312 6.58 -37.55 3.22
CA TYR A 312 5.64 -37.85 2.12
C TYR A 312 5.87 -36.83 0.98
N PHE A 313 6.04 -37.36 -0.23
CA PHE A 313 6.12 -36.74 -1.56
C PHE A 313 7.48 -36.30 -2.13
N PRO A 314 8.07 -37.12 -3.02
CA PRO A 314 8.67 -36.65 -4.26
C PRO A 314 7.72 -36.99 -5.41
N GLY A 315 6.73 -36.13 -5.65
CA GLY A 315 5.90 -36.18 -6.85
C GLY A 315 6.11 -34.89 -7.63
N GLN A 316 6.94 -34.92 -8.68
CA GLN A 316 7.11 -33.82 -9.61
C GLN A 316 5.75 -33.50 -10.25
N LEU A 317 5.10 -32.44 -9.78
CA LEU A 317 4.01 -31.78 -10.49
C LEU A 317 4.64 -30.92 -11.58
N GLN A 318 4.67 -31.49 -12.77
CA GLN A 318 4.99 -30.81 -14.02
C GLN A 318 3.92 -29.74 -14.25
N ALA A 319 4.34 -28.48 -14.36
CA ALA A 319 3.44 -27.38 -14.66
C ALA A 319 2.76 -27.62 -16.02
N PRO A 320 1.43 -27.55 -16.12
CA PRO A 320 0.76 -27.59 -17.42
C PRO A 320 0.96 -26.25 -18.15
N ASP A 321 1.23 -26.35 -19.45
CA ASP A 321 1.42 -25.24 -20.39
C ASP A 321 0.22 -24.26 -20.38
N PRO A 322 0.46 -22.93 -20.37
CA PRO A 322 -0.58 -21.93 -20.42
C PRO A 322 -0.94 -21.55 -21.87
N GLU A 323 -1.28 -22.50 -22.72
CA GLU A 323 -1.79 -22.21 -24.08
C GLU A 323 -2.87 -23.22 -24.49
N ASN A 324 -4.05 -23.11 -23.90
CA ASN A 324 -5.30 -23.50 -24.56
C ASN A 324 -6.51 -22.99 -23.75
N THR A 325 -6.95 -21.77 -24.07
CA THR A 325 -8.30 -21.30 -23.79
C THR A 325 -9.22 -21.76 -24.91
N PRO A 326 -10.11 -22.76 -24.71
CA PRO A 326 -11.24 -22.96 -25.60
C PRO A 326 -12.33 -21.95 -25.26
N ASP A 327 -13.03 -21.56 -26.30
CA ASP A 327 -14.01 -20.50 -26.36
C ASP A 327 -15.17 -20.64 -25.35
N LYS A 328 -15.61 -19.47 -24.91
CA LYS A 328 -16.84 -19.25 -24.16
C LYS A 328 -18.05 -19.69 -24.99
N GLU A 329 -18.58 -20.87 -24.71
CA GLU A 329 -19.97 -21.20 -25.03
C GLU A 329 -20.80 -21.45 -23.76
N GLN A 330 -21.73 -20.52 -23.57
CA GLN A 330 -23.06 -20.65 -22.96
C GLN A 330 -23.34 -21.95 -22.19
N LEU A 331 -23.41 -21.85 -20.86
CA LEU A 331 -24.21 -22.77 -20.04
C LEU A 331 -25.06 -21.98 -19.05
N GLN A 332 -26.37 -22.23 -19.16
CA GLN A 332 -27.46 -21.71 -18.34
C GLN A 332 -27.38 -22.25 -16.90
N PRO A 333 -28.00 -21.57 -15.91
CA PRO A 333 -28.02 -22.05 -14.53
C PRO A 333 -29.33 -22.80 -14.23
N GLU A 334 -29.30 -24.12 -14.31
CA GLU A 334 -30.28 -24.98 -13.65
C GLU A 334 -29.59 -26.27 -13.24
N VAL A 335 -29.21 -26.42 -11.96
CA VAL A 335 -29.29 -27.73 -11.26
C VAL A 335 -29.44 -27.47 -9.74
N GLU A 336 -30.62 -27.86 -9.27
CA GLU A 336 -31.02 -28.28 -7.93
C GLU A 336 -29.90 -28.64 -6.95
N VAL A 337 -29.85 -27.90 -5.83
CA VAL A 337 -29.12 -28.28 -4.61
C VAL A 337 -30.09 -29.05 -3.71
N GLU A 338 -30.50 -30.24 -4.13
CA GLU A 338 -31.15 -31.21 -3.25
C GLU A 338 -30.56 -32.61 -3.46
N SER A 339 -30.20 -33.26 -2.34
CA SER A 339 -29.98 -34.72 -2.18
C SER A 339 -28.58 -35.30 -1.92
N THR A 340 -27.53 -34.53 -1.63
CA THR A 340 -26.27 -35.16 -1.14
C THR A 340 -26.30 -35.58 0.33
N SER A 341 -27.32 -35.19 1.10
CA SER A 341 -27.47 -35.58 2.52
C SER A 341 -28.03 -37.00 2.74
N LYS A 342 -28.67 -37.61 1.74
CA LYS A 342 -29.26 -38.97 1.89
C LYS A 342 -28.32 -40.13 1.54
N ARG A 343 -27.14 -39.88 0.97
CA ARG A 343 -26.24 -40.95 0.53
C ARG A 343 -25.36 -41.55 1.64
N TRP A 344 -25.22 -40.85 2.77
CA TRP A 344 -24.40 -41.32 3.90
C TRP A 344 -25.16 -42.15 4.94
N MET A 345 -26.49 -42.28 4.82
CA MET A 345 -27.32 -43.04 5.78
C MET A 345 -27.50 -44.54 5.44
N CYS A 346 -26.92 -45.05 4.34
CA CYS A 346 -27.04 -46.47 3.96
C CYS A 346 -25.82 -47.34 4.34
N TYR A 347 -24.85 -46.83 5.10
CA TYR A 347 -23.64 -47.59 5.48
C TYR A 347 -23.53 -47.92 6.98
N LEU A 348 -24.60 -47.78 7.75
CA LEU A 348 -24.61 -48.04 9.21
C LEU A 348 -25.57 -49.17 9.63
N GLN A 349 -25.99 -50.02 8.70
CA GLN A 349 -26.70 -51.27 8.99
C GLN A 349 -26.11 -52.38 8.13
N ASP A 350 -24.96 -52.89 8.54
CA ASP A 350 -24.52 -54.28 8.39
C ASP A 350 -23.45 -54.60 9.45
#